data_AF-A0A7G8GJG4-F1
#
_entry.id   AF-A0A7G8GJG4-F1
#
_cell.length_a   1.000
_cell.length_b   1.000
_cell.length_c   1.000
_cell.angle_alpha   90.00
_cell.angle_beta   90.00
_cell.angle_gamma   90.00
#
_symmetry.space_group_name_H-M   'P 1'
#
loop_
_entity.id
_entity.type
_entity.pdbx_description
1 polymer ?
#
loop_
_entity_poly.entity_id
_entity_poly.type
_entity_poly.pdbx_seq_one_letter_code
_entity_poly.pdbx_strand_id
1 'polypeptide(L)'
;MPRLLKNLASIQKQTIHTNDGGFSLLEMIVAATIVGITTTAALPDFQRGIAQGKVDRYTNNIETGFFNLKARVSAYKVGCEINFSIHPDFKVNTFMKPTDFLELQNDDGSRKTTDHLESCRTTTDPSLNSQALRVVNIEGANERSDVLVSATTGVFTFTPAGTTASPHDLTILIQSKDAAASWAVNKRGESRLLTRCVEITGNGQVYSGTWINGTCTEAG
;
A
#
# COMPACT_ATOMS: atom_id res chain seq x y z
N MET A 1 -29.44 -26.83 48.31
CA MET A 1 -28.18 -26.66 49.06
C MET A 1 -27.74 -28.05 49.51
N PRO A 2 -26.49 -28.54 49.36
CA PRO A 2 -25.24 -27.98 48.82
C PRO A 2 -24.70 -28.82 47.62
N ARG A 3 -23.43 -28.62 47.24
CA ARG A 3 -22.62 -29.33 46.20
C ARG A 3 -22.50 -28.61 44.86
N LEU A 4 -21.70 -27.55 44.85
CA LEU A 4 -20.85 -27.13 43.74
C LEU A 4 -19.74 -26.29 44.36
N LEU A 5 -18.50 -26.41 43.85
CA LEU A 5 -17.22 -25.89 44.39
C LEU A 5 -16.36 -26.90 45.16
N LYS A 6 -15.93 -27.95 44.44
CA LYS A 6 -14.59 -28.53 44.60
C LYS A 6 -14.06 -28.74 43.20
N ASN A 7 -13.20 -27.83 42.72
CA ASN A 7 -12.21 -28.03 41.65
C ASN A 7 -11.67 -26.67 41.18
N LEU A 8 -10.92 -25.98 42.03
CA LEU A 8 -10.00 -24.91 41.61
C LEU A 8 -8.83 -24.90 42.59
N ALA A 9 -7.91 -25.85 42.43
CA ALA A 9 -6.58 -25.78 43.03
C ALA A 9 -5.65 -26.78 42.33
N SER A 10 -5.13 -26.38 41.18
CA SER A 10 -3.88 -26.93 40.64
C SER A 10 -3.29 -25.93 39.65
N ILE A 11 -2.97 -24.74 40.13
CA ILE A 11 -1.95 -23.92 39.48
C ILE A 11 -0.64 -24.54 39.92
N GLN A 12 -0.05 -25.33 39.02
CA GLN A 12 1.25 -25.93 39.20
C GLN A 12 2.27 -24.81 39.35
N LYS A 13 2.63 -24.52 40.59
CA LYS A 13 3.69 -23.60 40.96
C LYS A 13 5.00 -24.21 40.43
N GLN A 14 5.42 -23.81 39.23
CA GLN A 14 6.78 -24.09 38.77
C GLN A 14 7.72 -23.35 39.70
N THR A 15 8.26 -24.08 40.66
CA THR A 15 9.38 -23.66 41.48
C THR A 15 10.54 -23.40 40.53
N ILE A 16 10.83 -22.12 40.28
CA ILE A 16 12.09 -21.70 39.69
C ILE A 16 13.16 -22.14 40.70
N HIS A 17 13.83 -23.24 40.42
CA HIS A 17 15.03 -23.64 41.14
C HIS A 17 16.07 -22.54 40.89
N THR A 18 16.26 -21.66 41.86
CA THR A 18 17.41 -20.77 41.92
C THR A 18 18.61 -21.64 42.31
N ASN A 19 19.25 -22.24 41.31
CA ASN A 19 20.62 -22.72 41.49
C ASN A 19 21.50 -21.47 41.64
N ASP A 20 22.16 -21.31 42.80
CA ASP A 20 23.20 -20.29 43.05
C ASP A 20 24.50 -20.54 42.26
N GLY A 21 24.42 -21.30 41.16
CA GLY A 21 25.51 -21.47 40.21
C GLY A 21 25.47 -20.36 39.18
N GLY A 22 26.43 -19.44 39.21
CA GLY A 22 26.64 -18.49 38.12
C GLY A 22 26.82 -19.21 36.78
N PHE A 23 26.43 -18.56 35.68
CA PHE A 23 26.58 -19.12 34.35
C PHE A 23 28.04 -19.42 34.04
N SER A 24 28.31 -20.61 33.50
CA SER A 24 29.63 -20.94 32.97
C SER A 24 29.95 -20.03 31.78
N LEU A 25 31.22 -19.67 31.61
CA LEU A 25 31.69 -18.93 30.43
C LEU A 25 31.25 -19.63 29.13
N LEU A 26 31.26 -20.97 29.13
CA LEU A 26 30.80 -21.76 27.99
C LEU A 26 29.30 -21.59 27.72
N GLU A 27 28.48 -21.57 28.77
CA GLU A 27 27.03 -21.38 28.64
C GLU A 27 26.70 -19.98 28.11
N MET A 28 27.42 -18.95 28.56
CA MET A 28 27.28 -17.59 28.03
C MET A 28 27.68 -17.51 26.55
N ILE A 29 28.76 -18.19 26.13
CA ILE A 29 29.18 -18.22 24.72
C ILE A 29 28.14 -18.95 23.86
N VAL A 30 27.64 -20.10 24.32
CA VAL A 30 26.60 -20.86 23.62
C VAL A 30 25.32 -20.04 23.51
N ALA A 31 24.87 -19.42 24.61
CA ALA A 31 23.70 -18.55 24.61
C ALA A 31 23.86 -17.36 23.65
N ALA A 32 25.00 -16.66 23.69
CA ALA A 32 25.29 -15.54 22.80
C ALA A 32 25.30 -15.97 21.32
N THR A 33 25.84 -17.16 21.03
CA THR A 33 25.87 -17.72 19.67
C THR A 33 24.46 -18.03 19.15
N ILE A 34 23.62 -18.66 19.98
CA ILE A 34 22.22 -18.96 19.63
C ILE A 34 21.43 -17.66 19.38
N VAL A 35 21.57 -16.67 20.27
CA VAL A 35 20.92 -15.36 20.10
C VAL A 35 21.42 -14.65 18.84
N GLY A 36 22.72 -14.72 18.55
CA GLY A 36 23.30 -14.16 17.33
C GLY A 36 22.70 -14.76 16.06
N ILE A 37 22.64 -16.10 15.98
CA ILE A 37 22.10 -16.80 14.80
C ILE A 37 20.61 -16.47 14.61
N THR A 38 19.81 -16.53 15.67
CA THR A 38 18.37 -16.24 15.59
C THR A 38 18.07 -14.81 15.13
N THR A 39 18.87 -13.83 15.57
CA THR A 39 18.73 -12.42 15.16
C THR A 39 18.98 -12.22 13.66
N THR A 40 19.97 -12.92 13.08
CA THR A 40 20.28 -12.80 11.65
C THR A 40 19.18 -13.30 10.72
N ALA A 41 18.35 -14.23 11.18
CA ALA A 41 17.21 -14.74 10.41
C ALA A 41 15.95 -13.86 10.58
N ALA A 42 15.72 -13.30 11.77
CA ALA A 42 14.49 -12.56 12.06
C ALA A 42 14.48 -11.13 11.49
N LEU A 43 15.65 -10.46 11.42
CA LEU A 43 15.73 -9.06 10.99
C LEU A 43 15.26 -8.81 9.54
N PRO A 44 15.68 -9.59 8.53
CA PRO A 44 15.19 -9.39 7.17
C PRO A 44 13.67 -9.57 7.06
N ASP A 45 13.11 -10.51 7.81
CA ASP A 45 11.67 -10.77 7.79
C ASP A 45 10.87 -9.63 8.41
N PHE A 46 11.38 -9.05 9.50
CA PHE A 46 10.81 -7.85 10.09
C PHE A 46 10.86 -6.64 9.15
N GLN A 47 12.01 -6.39 8.51
CA GLN A 47 12.16 -5.31 7.53
C GLN A 47 11.18 -5.47 6.35
N ARG A 48 11.00 -6.70 5.86
CA ARG A 48 10.00 -7.02 4.83
C ARG A 48 8.59 -6.73 5.29
N GLY A 49 8.24 -7.08 6.53
CA GLY A 49 6.94 -6.76 7.13
C GLY A 49 6.67 -5.26 7.16
N ILE A 50 7.65 -4.46 7.59
CA ILE A 50 7.51 -2.99 7.61
C ILE A 50 7.34 -2.42 6.19
N ALA A 51 8.22 -2.81 5.26
CA ALA A 51 8.18 -2.30 3.90
C ALA A 51 6.88 -2.68 3.18
N GLN A 52 6.42 -3.92 3.35
CA GLN A 52 5.13 -4.36 2.82
C GLN A 52 3.98 -3.61 3.46
N GLY A 53 4.01 -3.39 4.77
CA GLY A 53 2.97 -2.62 5.46
C GLY A 53 2.84 -1.17 4.95
N LYS A 54 3.95 -0.55 4.52
CA LYS A 54 3.91 0.78 3.90
C LYS A 54 3.25 0.75 2.52
N VAL A 55 3.58 -0.25 1.70
CA VAL A 55 2.94 -0.48 0.40
C VAL A 55 1.44 -0.70 0.56
N ASP A 56 1.04 -1.54 1.53
CA ASP A 56 -0.36 -1.88 1.77
C ASP A 56 -1.17 -0.66 2.25
N ARG A 57 -0.61 0.15 3.16
CA ARG A 57 -1.25 1.41 3.59
C ARG A 57 -1.42 2.39 2.43
N TYR A 58 -0.39 2.53 1.57
CA TYR A 58 -0.49 3.40 0.41
C TYR A 58 -1.49 2.87 -0.64
N THR A 59 -1.57 1.55 -0.80
CA THR A 59 -2.57 0.90 -1.67
C THR A 59 -3.99 1.23 -1.23
N ASN A 60 -4.30 1.05 0.07
CA ASN A 60 -5.61 1.40 0.62
C ASN A 60 -5.94 2.89 0.43
N ASN A 61 -4.92 3.75 0.49
CA ASN A 61 -5.07 5.18 0.29
C ASN A 61 -5.48 5.54 -1.15
N ILE A 62 -4.89 4.86 -2.14
CA ILE A 62 -5.25 4.99 -3.56
C ILE A 62 -6.64 4.41 -3.81
N GLU A 63 -6.94 3.20 -3.31
CA GLU A 63 -8.24 2.55 -3.49
C GLU A 63 -9.37 3.43 -2.96
N THR A 64 -9.20 3.95 -1.73
CA THR A 64 -10.17 4.88 -1.12
C THR A 64 -10.30 6.16 -1.95
N GLY A 65 -9.20 6.67 -2.50
CA GLY A 65 -9.21 7.87 -3.34
C GLY A 65 -10.00 7.67 -4.64
N PHE A 66 -9.78 6.56 -5.36
CA PHE A 66 -10.57 6.21 -6.54
C PHE A 66 -12.04 5.95 -6.22
N PHE A 67 -12.34 5.26 -5.12
CA PHE A 67 -13.72 5.05 -4.68
C PHE A 67 -14.43 6.39 -4.44
N ASN A 68 -13.78 7.32 -3.73
CA ASN A 68 -14.30 8.66 -3.48
C ASN A 68 -14.46 9.47 -4.78
N LEU A 69 -13.48 9.40 -5.68
CA LEU A 69 -13.52 10.07 -6.98
C LEU A 69 -14.72 9.57 -7.80
N LYS A 70 -14.85 8.25 -7.97
CA LYS A 70 -15.99 7.62 -8.65
C LYS A 70 -17.32 8.03 -8.03
N ALA A 71 -17.43 7.96 -6.70
CA ALA A 71 -18.66 8.31 -5.99
C ALA A 71 -19.08 9.76 -6.27
N ARG A 72 -18.14 10.70 -6.28
CA ARG A 72 -18.39 12.09 -6.64
C ARG A 72 -18.81 12.22 -8.10
N VAL A 73 -18.04 11.67 -9.03
CA VAL A 73 -18.34 11.73 -10.47
C VAL A 73 -19.77 11.22 -10.76
N SER A 74 -20.17 10.11 -10.13
CA SER A 74 -21.52 9.55 -10.26
C SER A 74 -22.60 10.36 -9.55
N ALA A 75 -22.32 10.94 -8.39
CA ALA A 75 -23.27 11.78 -7.65
C ALA A 75 -23.63 13.06 -8.44
N TYR A 76 -22.63 13.67 -9.07
CA TYR A 76 -22.79 14.93 -9.80
C TYR A 76 -23.07 14.76 -11.29
N LYS A 77 -23.12 13.52 -11.80
CA LYS A 77 -23.43 13.20 -13.21
C LYS A 77 -22.50 13.92 -14.21
N VAL A 78 -21.22 14.02 -13.86
CA VAL A 78 -20.18 14.61 -14.73
C VAL A 78 -19.33 13.52 -15.35
N GLY A 79 -18.79 13.75 -16.54
CA GLY A 79 -17.67 12.94 -17.06
C GLY A 79 -16.37 13.38 -16.39
N CYS A 80 -15.44 12.46 -16.18
CA CYS A 80 -14.15 12.77 -15.58
C CYS A 80 -13.05 11.96 -16.26
N GLU A 81 -12.12 12.63 -16.94
CA GLU A 81 -10.95 12.03 -17.54
C GLU A 81 -9.73 12.24 -16.65
N ILE A 82 -9.11 11.12 -16.28
CA ILE A 82 -7.84 11.02 -15.60
C ILE A 82 -6.76 10.93 -16.67
N ASN A 83 -5.93 11.97 -16.80
CA ASN A 83 -4.89 12.03 -17.83
C ASN A 83 -3.50 12.15 -17.20
N PHE A 84 -2.86 11.00 -16.94
CA PHE A 84 -1.49 10.95 -16.43
C PHE A 84 -0.44 11.39 -17.46
N SER A 85 -0.79 11.32 -18.74
CA SER A 85 0.09 11.71 -19.86
C SER A 85 0.32 13.22 -19.94
N ILE A 86 -0.40 14.01 -19.16
CA ILE A 86 -0.13 15.44 -18.99
C ILE A 86 1.25 15.70 -18.35
N HIS A 87 1.76 14.75 -17.56
CA HIS A 87 3.09 14.85 -16.99
C HIS A 87 4.14 14.42 -18.03
N PRO A 88 5.14 15.26 -18.34
CA PRO A 88 6.05 15.04 -19.46
C PRO A 88 6.90 13.76 -19.33
N ASP A 89 7.25 13.39 -18.11
CA ASP A 89 8.05 12.18 -17.84
C ASP A 89 7.21 10.91 -17.64
N PHE A 90 5.87 11.01 -17.71
CA PHE A 90 5.01 9.85 -17.49
C PHE A 90 5.19 8.82 -18.61
N LYS A 91 5.40 7.57 -18.19
CA LYS A 91 5.45 6.40 -19.07
C LYS A 91 4.61 5.30 -18.47
N VAL A 92 3.75 4.69 -19.28
CA VAL A 92 2.99 3.51 -18.87
C VAL A 92 3.93 2.39 -18.43
N ASN A 93 3.52 1.61 -17.43
CA ASN A 93 4.29 0.48 -16.89
C ASN A 93 5.69 0.86 -16.39
N THR A 94 5.91 2.13 -16.04
CA THR A 94 7.17 2.62 -15.48
C THR A 94 6.94 3.10 -14.05
N PHE A 95 7.71 2.55 -13.11
CA PHE A 95 7.65 2.95 -11.71
C PHE A 95 8.29 4.32 -11.50
N MET A 96 7.52 5.23 -10.93
CA MET A 96 7.89 6.62 -10.63
C MET A 96 7.49 6.97 -9.20
N LYS A 97 7.89 8.14 -8.69
CA LYS A 97 7.41 8.58 -7.38
C LYS A 97 5.93 8.97 -7.49
N PRO A 98 5.13 8.79 -6.44
CA PRO A 98 3.74 9.19 -6.49
C PRO A 98 3.54 10.69 -6.72
N THR A 99 4.44 11.51 -6.19
CA THR A 99 4.44 12.96 -6.39
C THR A 99 4.83 13.39 -7.80
N ASP A 100 5.24 12.48 -8.68
CA ASP A 100 5.50 12.84 -10.09
C ASP A 100 4.17 12.93 -10.86
N PHE A 101 3.31 11.90 -10.80
CA PHE A 101 2.09 11.88 -11.63
C PHE A 101 0.77 11.59 -10.90
N LEU A 102 0.80 10.92 -9.73
CA LEU A 102 -0.40 10.38 -9.08
C LEU A 102 -0.97 11.31 -7.99
N GLU A 103 -0.10 12.00 -7.24
CA GLU A 103 -0.53 13.01 -6.24
C GLU A 103 -0.64 14.40 -6.88
N LEU A 104 -1.61 15.18 -6.40
CA LEU A 104 -1.84 16.58 -6.78
C LEU A 104 -1.00 17.55 -5.93
N GLN A 105 -0.46 17.07 -4.81
CA GLN A 105 0.44 17.81 -3.93
C GLN A 105 1.92 17.56 -4.27
N ASN A 106 2.72 18.61 -4.23
CA ASN A 106 4.17 18.58 -4.35
C ASN A 106 4.84 18.13 -3.04
N ASP A 107 6.16 17.93 -3.09
CA ASP A 107 6.92 17.55 -1.90
C ASP A 107 6.92 18.64 -0.81
N ASP A 108 6.82 19.91 -1.20
CA ASP A 108 6.76 21.08 -0.31
C ASP A 108 5.36 21.35 0.29
N GLY A 109 4.38 20.49 -0.04
CA GLY A 109 3.00 20.64 0.41
C GLY A 109 2.16 21.60 -0.44
N SER A 110 2.76 22.29 -1.42
CA SER A 110 2.02 23.10 -2.39
C SER A 110 1.25 22.21 -3.36
N ARG A 111 0.24 22.76 -4.03
CA ARG A 111 -0.54 22.05 -5.04
C ARG A 111 0.08 22.23 -6.43
N LYS A 112 0.07 21.19 -7.24
CA LYS A 112 0.45 21.26 -8.66
C LYS A 112 -0.50 22.17 -9.44
N THR A 113 0.09 22.94 -10.35
CA THR A 113 -0.63 23.84 -11.27
C THR A 113 -1.24 23.11 -12.44
N THR A 114 -0.59 22.03 -12.90
CA THR A 114 -1.08 21.11 -13.93
C THR A 114 -1.29 19.75 -13.28
N ASP A 115 -2.42 19.12 -13.57
CA ASP A 115 -2.74 17.85 -12.97
C ASP A 115 -3.66 16.97 -13.81
N HIS A 116 -3.61 15.68 -13.50
CA HIS A 116 -4.31 14.65 -14.24
C HIS A 116 -5.83 14.66 -14.03
N LEU A 117 -6.40 15.52 -13.18
CA LEU A 117 -7.86 15.62 -12.92
C LEU A 117 -8.47 16.94 -13.39
N GLU A 118 -7.77 17.71 -14.22
CA GLU A 118 -8.26 19.03 -14.66
C GLU A 118 -9.65 18.93 -15.32
N SER A 119 -9.85 17.92 -16.16
CA SER A 119 -11.13 17.68 -16.87
C SER A 119 -12.31 17.34 -15.94
N CYS A 120 -12.03 16.84 -14.73
CA CYS A 120 -13.04 16.41 -13.77
C CYS A 120 -13.63 17.59 -13.00
N ARG A 121 -13.03 18.77 -13.12
CA ARG A 121 -13.40 19.97 -12.37
C ARG A 121 -14.51 20.71 -13.08
N THR A 122 -15.41 21.30 -12.29
CA THR A 122 -16.41 22.23 -12.81
C THR A 122 -16.30 23.55 -12.05
N THR A 123 -16.47 24.66 -12.75
CA THR A 123 -16.52 26.00 -12.13
C THR A 123 -17.88 26.30 -11.50
N THR A 124 -18.88 25.48 -11.81
CA THR A 124 -20.28 25.65 -11.39
C THR A 124 -20.58 24.98 -10.06
N ASP A 125 -19.86 23.91 -9.69
CA ASP A 125 -20.10 23.17 -8.45
C ASP A 125 -18.86 23.20 -7.54
N PRO A 126 -18.93 23.89 -6.39
CA PRO A 126 -17.81 23.98 -5.44
C PRO A 126 -17.42 22.61 -4.84
N SER A 127 -18.30 21.60 -4.89
CA SER A 127 -18.02 20.24 -4.42
C SER A 127 -17.15 19.41 -5.37
N LEU A 128 -17.02 19.88 -6.62
CA LEU A 128 -16.15 19.34 -7.68
C LEU A 128 -14.97 20.27 -7.94
N ASN A 129 -14.64 21.15 -6.99
CA ASN A 129 -13.46 21.96 -7.09
C ASN A 129 -12.18 21.11 -6.96
N SER A 130 -11.04 21.71 -7.30
CA SER A 130 -9.74 21.06 -7.28
C SER A 130 -9.41 20.43 -5.92
N GLN A 131 -9.82 21.01 -4.80
CA GLN A 131 -9.49 20.50 -3.47
C GLN A 131 -10.28 19.23 -3.09
N ALA A 132 -11.43 19.01 -3.70
CA ALA A 132 -12.32 17.89 -3.37
C ALA A 132 -12.02 16.60 -4.16
N LEU A 133 -11.39 16.73 -5.32
CA LEU A 133 -11.08 15.61 -6.22
C LEU A 133 -9.62 15.19 -6.08
N ARG A 134 -9.40 13.91 -5.79
CA ARG A 134 -8.07 13.29 -5.68
C ARG A 134 -8.15 11.78 -5.90
N VAL A 135 -7.11 11.24 -6.52
CA VAL A 135 -6.92 9.79 -6.74
C VAL A 135 -6.32 9.12 -5.50
N VAL A 136 -5.57 9.87 -4.69
CA VAL A 136 -4.99 9.43 -3.42
C VAL A 136 -5.78 10.11 -2.29
N ASN A 137 -6.34 9.37 -1.34
CA ASN A 137 -7.22 9.96 -0.31
C ASN A 137 -6.49 10.91 0.66
N ILE A 138 -5.24 10.59 1.01
CA ILE A 138 -4.33 11.36 1.88
C ILE A 138 -3.03 11.60 1.10
N GLU A 139 -2.90 12.78 0.51
CA GLU A 139 -1.66 13.22 -0.15
C GLU A 139 -0.63 13.68 0.89
N GLY A 140 0.67 13.61 0.55
CA GLY A 140 1.72 14.01 1.49
C GLY A 140 1.97 13.03 2.64
N ALA A 141 1.34 11.85 2.63
CA ALA A 141 1.56 10.81 3.64
C ALA A 141 3.02 10.32 3.64
N ASN A 142 3.51 9.89 4.80
CA ASN A 142 4.91 9.43 4.95
C ASN A 142 5.25 8.28 4.01
N GLU A 143 4.29 7.37 3.79
CA GLU A 143 4.40 6.21 2.92
C GLU A 143 4.76 6.57 1.48
N ARG A 144 4.40 7.77 0.99
CA ARG A 144 4.68 8.18 -0.40
C ARG A 144 6.17 8.12 -0.74
N SER A 145 7.02 8.35 0.26
CA SER A 145 8.48 8.35 0.12
C SER A 145 9.11 6.96 0.15
N ASP A 146 8.32 5.93 0.46
CA ASP A 146 8.75 4.53 0.61
C ASP A 146 8.23 3.62 -0.50
N VAL A 147 7.43 4.16 -1.41
CA VAL A 147 6.80 3.42 -2.51
C VAL A 147 7.12 4.05 -3.85
N LEU A 148 6.99 3.25 -4.89
CA LEU A 148 6.97 3.67 -6.28
C LEU A 148 5.64 3.21 -6.88
N VAL A 149 5.10 4.01 -7.79
CA VAL A 149 3.83 3.74 -8.46
C VAL A 149 3.98 3.73 -9.97
N SER A 150 3.14 2.95 -10.63
CA SER A 150 3.07 2.85 -12.09
C SER A 150 1.60 2.75 -12.49
N ALA A 151 1.25 3.18 -13.71
CA ALA A 151 -0.08 2.99 -14.28
C ALA A 151 0.01 2.18 -15.58
N THR A 152 -0.97 1.30 -15.82
CA THR A 152 -1.03 0.47 -17.04
C THR A 152 -1.54 1.26 -18.26
N THR A 153 -2.28 2.34 -18.04
CA THR A 153 -2.74 3.29 -19.07
C THR A 153 -2.41 4.73 -18.67
N GLY A 154 -2.24 5.60 -19.66
CA GLY A 154 -1.99 7.02 -19.45
C GLY A 154 -3.24 7.90 -19.41
N VAL A 155 -4.38 7.39 -19.89
CA VAL A 155 -5.67 8.08 -19.88
C VAL A 155 -6.77 7.11 -19.49
N PHE A 156 -7.69 7.56 -18.63
CA PHE A 156 -8.85 6.78 -18.20
C PHE A 156 -10.04 7.67 -17.91
N THR A 157 -11.24 7.32 -18.39
CA THR A 157 -12.42 8.19 -18.32
C THR A 157 -13.58 7.52 -17.59
N PHE A 158 -14.04 8.15 -16.51
CA PHE A 158 -15.32 7.86 -15.88
C PHE A 158 -16.48 8.54 -16.61
N THR A 159 -17.58 7.81 -16.79
CA THR A 159 -18.84 8.35 -17.31
C THR A 159 -19.67 8.98 -16.18
N PRO A 160 -20.66 9.84 -16.50
CA PRO A 160 -21.64 10.34 -15.54
C PRO A 160 -22.38 9.28 -14.71
N ALA A 161 -22.48 8.05 -15.22
CA ALA A 161 -23.10 6.94 -14.50
C ALA A 161 -22.17 6.33 -13.44
N GLY A 162 -20.87 6.63 -13.47
CA GLY A 162 -19.84 6.01 -12.63
C GLY A 162 -19.29 4.69 -13.23
N THR A 163 -19.57 4.40 -14.49
CA THR A 163 -18.87 3.36 -15.28
C THR A 163 -17.65 3.98 -15.97
N THR A 164 -16.93 3.23 -16.80
CA THR A 164 -15.86 3.81 -17.63
C THR A 164 -16.24 3.83 -19.12
N ALA A 165 -15.72 4.84 -19.82
CA ALA A 165 -15.75 4.93 -21.28
C ALA A 165 -14.45 4.40 -21.93
N SER A 166 -13.53 3.91 -21.11
CA SER A 166 -12.21 3.44 -21.55
C SER A 166 -12.30 2.00 -22.09
N PRO A 167 -11.56 1.67 -23.15
CA PRO A 167 -11.56 0.31 -23.72
C PRO A 167 -10.81 -0.71 -22.85
N HIS A 168 -10.03 -0.24 -21.88
CA HIS A 168 -9.19 -1.04 -21.00
C HIS A 168 -9.36 -0.59 -19.55
N ASP A 169 -9.09 -1.53 -18.65
CA ASP A 169 -9.07 -1.28 -17.22
C ASP A 169 -7.87 -0.39 -16.85
N LEU A 170 -8.05 0.46 -15.83
CA LEU A 170 -6.94 1.21 -15.25
C LEU A 170 -6.41 0.42 -14.06
N THR A 171 -5.13 0.05 -14.11
CA THR A 171 -4.44 -0.58 -12.98
C THR A 171 -3.30 0.33 -12.53
N ILE A 172 -3.33 0.72 -11.26
CA ILE A 172 -2.21 1.37 -10.57
C ILE A 172 -1.43 0.29 -9.85
N LEU A 173 -0.14 0.17 -10.14
CA LEU A 173 0.79 -0.73 -9.47
C LEU A 173 1.53 0.03 -8.39
N ILE A 174 1.71 -0.59 -7.23
CA ILE A 174 2.40 -0.03 -6.08
C ILE A 174 3.46 -1.03 -5.62
N GLN A 175 4.73 -0.61 -5.61
CA GLN A 175 5.84 -1.42 -5.11
C GLN A 175 6.63 -0.65 -4.06
N SER A 176 7.36 -1.36 -3.20
CA SER A 176 8.31 -0.72 -2.30
C SER A 176 9.52 -0.18 -3.08
N LYS A 177 10.04 0.98 -2.70
CA LYS A 177 11.33 1.47 -3.22
C LYS A 177 12.50 0.52 -2.91
N ASP A 178 12.35 -0.27 -1.84
CA ASP A 178 13.36 -1.21 -1.36
C ASP A 178 13.25 -2.59 -2.03
N ALA A 179 12.44 -2.73 -3.09
CA ALA A 179 12.23 -4.01 -3.77
C ALA A 179 13.54 -4.68 -4.25
N ALA A 180 14.57 -3.88 -4.55
CA ALA A 180 15.90 -4.35 -4.98
C ALA A 180 16.94 -4.41 -3.84
N ALA A 181 16.55 -4.11 -2.59
CA ALA A 181 17.49 -4.14 -1.47
C ALA A 181 17.95 -5.58 -1.15
N SER A 182 19.20 -5.73 -0.69
CA SER A 182 19.81 -7.05 -0.43
C SER A 182 19.03 -7.91 0.58
N TRP A 183 18.37 -7.27 1.56
CA TRP A 183 17.52 -7.94 2.56
C TRP A 183 16.13 -8.32 2.00
N ALA A 184 15.71 -7.69 0.90
CA ALA A 184 14.42 -7.87 0.27
C ALA A 184 14.45 -8.92 -0.87
N VAL A 185 15.63 -9.29 -1.39
CA VAL A 185 15.76 -10.24 -2.49
C VAL A 185 16.02 -11.68 -2.02
N ASN A 186 15.64 -12.65 -2.85
CA ASN A 186 15.97 -14.06 -2.65
C ASN A 186 17.38 -14.38 -3.23
N LYS A 187 17.82 -15.65 -3.13
CA LYS A 187 19.11 -16.10 -3.66
C LYS A 187 19.26 -15.97 -5.19
N ARG A 188 18.15 -15.78 -5.91
CA ARG A 188 18.10 -15.55 -7.37
C ARG A 188 18.10 -14.06 -7.73
N GLY A 189 18.11 -13.16 -6.73
CA GLY A 189 18.02 -11.72 -6.95
C GLY A 189 16.60 -11.20 -7.17
N GLU A 190 15.58 -12.05 -7.01
CA GLU A 190 14.18 -11.65 -7.19
C GLU A 190 13.63 -11.05 -5.89
N SER A 191 12.82 -9.99 -6.00
CA SER A 191 12.21 -9.37 -4.84
C SER A 191 11.25 -10.32 -4.13
N ARG A 192 11.33 -10.35 -2.81
CA ARG A 192 10.39 -11.03 -1.91
C ARG A 192 9.28 -10.09 -1.42
N LEU A 193 9.31 -8.82 -1.80
CA LEU A 193 8.25 -7.84 -1.53
C LEU A 193 7.20 -7.95 -2.62
N LEU A 194 5.93 -7.89 -2.23
CA LEU A 194 4.81 -8.02 -3.15
C LEU A 194 4.52 -6.66 -3.79
N THR A 195 4.30 -6.65 -5.10
CA THR A 195 3.70 -5.51 -5.79
C THR A 195 2.20 -5.58 -5.59
N ARG A 196 1.61 -4.52 -5.05
CA ARG A 196 0.16 -4.36 -4.94
C ARG A 196 -0.39 -3.69 -6.17
N CYS A 197 -1.69 -3.84 -6.37
CA CYS A 197 -2.41 -3.17 -7.44
C CYS A 197 -3.73 -2.60 -6.92
N VAL A 198 -4.17 -1.51 -7.55
CA VAL A 198 -5.55 -1.01 -7.48
C VAL A 198 -6.06 -1.00 -8.90
N GLU A 199 -7.15 -1.70 -9.15
CA GLU A 199 -7.73 -1.82 -10.49
C GLU A 199 -9.12 -1.19 -10.54
N ILE A 200 -9.40 -0.55 -11.67
CA ILE A 200 -10.69 0.02 -12.02
C ILE A 200 -11.13 -0.63 -13.32
N THR A 201 -12.17 -1.47 -13.23
CA THR A 201 -12.63 -2.26 -14.37
C THR A 201 -13.52 -1.46 -15.31
N GLY A 202 -13.81 -2.04 -16.48
CA GLY A 202 -14.77 -1.56 -17.49
C GLY A 202 -16.16 -1.17 -16.95
N ASN A 203 -16.62 -1.80 -15.87
CA ASN A 203 -17.91 -1.48 -15.24
C ASN A 203 -17.79 -0.42 -14.13
N GLY A 204 -16.58 0.09 -13.90
CA GLY A 204 -16.23 1.06 -12.87
C GLY A 204 -16.02 0.47 -11.47
N GLN A 205 -16.00 -0.85 -11.28
CA GLN A 205 -15.64 -1.44 -9.98
C GLN A 205 -14.19 -1.09 -9.64
N VAL A 206 -13.97 -0.71 -8.38
CA VAL A 206 -12.65 -0.39 -7.84
C VAL A 206 -12.34 -1.45 -6.80
N TYR A 207 -11.17 -2.08 -6.90
CA TYR A 207 -10.69 -3.05 -5.92
C TYR A 207 -9.17 -3.02 -5.84
N SER A 208 -8.61 -3.55 -4.75
CA SER A 208 -7.17 -3.73 -4.58
C SER A 208 -6.77 -5.20 -4.48
N GLY A 209 -5.51 -5.47 -4.79
CA GLY A 209 -5.01 -6.84 -4.87
C GLY A 209 -3.49 -6.93 -4.95
N THR A 210 -3.02 -8.10 -5.36
CA THR A 210 -1.60 -8.38 -5.61
C THR A 210 -1.38 -8.52 -7.11
N TRP A 211 -0.33 -7.87 -7.62
CA TRP A 211 0.04 -7.96 -9.02
C TRP A 211 0.85 -9.24 -9.28
N ILE A 212 0.26 -10.17 -10.03
CA ILE A 212 0.85 -11.48 -10.32
C ILE A 212 0.68 -11.76 -11.82
N ASN A 213 1.79 -12.07 -12.51
CA ASN A 213 1.80 -12.48 -13.92
C ASN A 213 1.01 -11.54 -14.87
N GLY A 214 1.05 -10.23 -14.63
CA GLY A 214 0.35 -9.25 -15.47
C GLY A 214 -1.13 -9.06 -15.13
N THR A 215 -1.59 -9.59 -13.99
CA THR A 215 -3.00 -9.48 -13.56
C THR A 215 -3.10 -9.02 -12.12
N CYS A 216 -4.12 -8.21 -11.82
CA CYS A 216 -4.44 -7.82 -10.45
C CYS A 216 -5.33 -8.90 -9.82
N THR A 217 -4.80 -9.63 -8.84
CA THR A 217 -5.57 -10.68 -8.14
C THR A 217 -6.06 -10.12 -6.81
N GLU A 218 -7.38 -10.07 -6.61
CA GLU A 218 -7.99 -9.62 -5.34
C GLU A 218 -7.37 -10.34 -4.14
N ALA A 219 -7.06 -9.57 -3.09
CA ALA A 219 -6.69 -10.14 -1.81
C ALA A 219 -7.98 -10.64 -1.13
N GLY A 220 -8.17 -11.96 -1.16
CA GLY A 220 -9.28 -12.62 -0.44
C GLY A 220 -9.17 -12.53 1.08
#